data_AF-A0AAN7PH26-F1
#
_entry.id   AF-A0AAN7PH26-F1
#
_cell.length_a   1.000
_cell.length_b   1.000
_cell.length_c   1.000
_cell.angle_alpha   90.00
_cell.angle_beta   90.00
_cell.angle_gamma   90.00
#
_symmetry.space_group_name_H-M   'P 1'
#
loop_
_entity.id
_entity.type
_entity.pdbx_description
1 polymer ?
#
loop_
_entity_poly.entity_id
_entity_poly.type
_entity_poly.pdbx_seq_one_letter_code
_entity_poly.pdbx_strand_id
1 'polypeptide(L)'
;MKNKSKPKKPPVVEEITSDEEDENEVLTESEEEVNMNFVEEFEEMEQDLENVTKQIECKRRHVSGHKRYCGPKKIWSTEECDEAKKVFGNFLKTAKLPSFEEIQNVRIHNDVLQEISPQAIRMWIENQLLKKRKMSSCDRPSVVKQIRWSDVEKKSLCEAFSKHIHGTSLPSQSEILFSIEKFPELKNRSVKCIKTAIVNEKNWYKTG
;
A
#
# COMPACT_ATOMS: atom_id res chain seq x y z
N MET A 1 -26.88 -9.22 -54.95
CA MET A 1 -27.86 -10.29 -54.64
C MET A 1 -27.31 -11.13 -53.50
N LYS A 2 -28.13 -11.40 -52.45
CA LYS A 2 -28.03 -12.55 -51.52
C LYS A 2 -26.83 -12.51 -50.53
N ASN A 3 -26.94 -12.72 -49.22
CA ASN A 3 -28.01 -13.18 -48.32
C ASN A 3 -27.73 -12.60 -46.91
N LYS A 4 -28.73 -11.96 -46.28
CA LYS A 4 -28.69 -11.60 -44.85
C LYS A 4 -29.09 -12.82 -44.03
N SER A 5 -28.14 -13.41 -43.29
CA SER A 5 -28.40 -14.51 -42.36
C SER A 5 -28.99 -13.96 -41.07
N LYS A 6 -30.22 -14.36 -40.73
CA LYS A 6 -30.90 -14.03 -39.47
C LYS A 6 -30.45 -15.03 -38.38
N PRO A 7 -30.02 -14.57 -37.19
CA PRO A 7 -29.77 -15.48 -36.07
C PRO A 7 -31.08 -15.96 -35.44
N LYS A 8 -31.11 -17.27 -35.17
CA LYS A 8 -32.21 -18.04 -34.56
C LYS A 8 -32.46 -17.60 -33.11
N LYS A 9 -33.73 -17.49 -32.76
CA LYS A 9 -34.26 -17.30 -31.39
C LYS A 9 -34.03 -18.59 -30.58
N PRO A 10 -33.47 -18.55 -29.36
CA PRO A 10 -33.40 -19.72 -28.49
C PRO A 10 -34.78 -20.09 -27.92
N PRO A 11 -35.01 -21.38 -27.62
CA PRO A 11 -36.27 -21.89 -27.09
C PRO A 11 -36.47 -21.48 -25.62
N VAL A 12 -37.72 -21.14 -25.33
CA VAL A 12 -38.29 -20.95 -23.98
C VAL A 12 -38.25 -22.30 -23.27
N VAL A 13 -37.61 -22.36 -22.10
CA VAL A 13 -37.64 -23.53 -21.24
C VAL A 13 -38.51 -23.19 -20.04
N GLU A 14 -39.45 -24.09 -19.78
CA GLU A 14 -40.60 -23.99 -18.90
C GLU A 14 -40.21 -23.94 -17.42
N GLU A 15 -41.05 -23.25 -16.65
CA GLU A 15 -41.07 -23.20 -15.19
C GLU A 15 -41.30 -24.60 -14.61
N ILE A 16 -40.45 -24.98 -13.65
CA ILE A 16 -40.72 -26.11 -12.75
C ILE A 16 -41.00 -25.51 -11.37
N THR A 17 -42.29 -25.41 -11.07
CA THR A 17 -42.83 -25.26 -9.71
C THR A 17 -42.69 -26.59 -9.00
N SER A 18 -41.94 -26.62 -7.89
CA SER A 18 -41.89 -27.77 -6.98
C SER A 18 -42.39 -27.30 -5.61
N ASP A 19 -43.65 -27.63 -5.33
CA ASP A 19 -44.25 -27.69 -4.00
C ASP A 19 -43.72 -28.94 -3.30
N GLU A 20 -42.97 -28.79 -2.21
CA GLU A 20 -42.79 -29.82 -1.16
C GLU A 20 -42.61 -29.05 0.17
N GLU A 21 -43.67 -28.98 0.96
CA GLU A 21 -43.97 -29.86 2.09
C GLU A 21 -43.43 -29.31 3.43
N ASP A 22 -44.43 -28.88 4.17
CA ASP A 22 -44.50 -28.28 5.48
C ASP A 22 -44.40 -29.40 6.53
N GLU A 23 -43.30 -29.49 7.28
CA GLU A 23 -43.26 -30.24 8.53
C GLU A 23 -42.41 -29.56 9.61
N ASN A 24 -43.13 -29.01 10.59
CA ASN A 24 -42.86 -29.05 12.02
C ASN A 24 -41.55 -28.43 12.54
N GLU A 25 -41.62 -27.14 12.89
CA GLU A 25 -40.74 -26.56 13.91
C GLU A 25 -41.57 -26.22 15.16
N VAL A 26 -41.54 -27.14 16.13
CA VAL A 26 -42.03 -26.90 17.50
C VAL A 26 -41.05 -25.92 18.15
N LEU A 27 -41.38 -24.63 18.10
CA LEU A 27 -40.69 -23.59 18.84
C LEU A 27 -40.98 -23.76 20.34
N THR A 28 -39.98 -24.21 21.07
CA THR A 28 -39.91 -24.17 22.53
C THR A 28 -39.68 -22.73 22.98
N GLU A 29 -40.70 -22.13 23.60
CA GLU A 29 -40.74 -20.75 24.13
C GLU A 29 -39.81 -20.51 25.35
N SER A 30 -38.60 -21.08 25.38
CA SER A 30 -37.66 -20.90 26.50
C SER A 30 -36.25 -20.43 26.10
N GLU A 31 -36.04 -20.04 24.84
CA GLU A 31 -34.73 -19.58 24.33
C GLU A 31 -34.67 -18.07 23.98
N GLU A 32 -35.80 -17.36 24.01
CA GLU A 32 -35.84 -15.94 23.62
C GLU A 32 -35.20 -14.98 24.64
N GLU A 33 -35.11 -15.34 25.92
CA GLU A 33 -34.51 -14.47 26.94
C GLU A 33 -32.98 -14.54 26.98
N VAL A 34 -32.35 -15.56 26.38
CA VAL A 34 -30.88 -15.65 26.29
C VAL A 34 -30.34 -14.87 25.07
N ASN A 35 -31.19 -14.58 24.08
CA ASN A 35 -30.78 -13.96 22.82
C ASN A 35 -30.76 -12.42 22.86
N MET A 36 -31.49 -11.78 23.78
CA MET A 36 -31.47 -10.32 23.94
C MET A 36 -30.13 -9.80 24.50
N ASN A 37 -29.52 -10.52 25.46
CA ASN A 37 -28.26 -10.11 26.06
C ASN A 37 -27.07 -10.25 25.10
N PHE A 38 -27.11 -11.20 24.16
CA PHE A 38 -26.04 -11.40 23.17
C PHE A 38 -26.05 -10.34 22.06
N VAL A 39 -27.22 -9.80 21.72
CA VAL A 39 -27.35 -8.74 20.72
C VAL A 39 -26.85 -7.41 21.27
N GLU A 40 -27.13 -7.09 22.55
CA GLU A 40 -26.64 -5.84 23.17
C GLU A 40 -25.10 -5.84 23.33
N GLU A 41 -24.48 -6.97 23.70
CA GLU A 41 -23.01 -7.06 23.85
C GLU A 41 -22.28 -6.95 22.49
N PHE A 42 -22.92 -7.36 21.39
CA PHE A 42 -22.36 -7.25 20.05
C PHE A 42 -22.42 -5.80 19.50
N GLU A 43 -23.48 -5.05 19.80
CA GLU A 43 -23.61 -3.63 19.39
C GLU A 43 -22.60 -2.72 20.12
N GLU A 44 -22.33 -2.96 21.41
CA GLU A 44 -21.34 -2.18 22.15
C GLU A 44 -19.91 -2.40 21.63
N MET A 45 -19.58 -3.64 21.24
CA MET A 45 -18.28 -3.99 20.66
C MET A 45 -18.08 -3.41 19.25
N GLU A 46 -19.12 -3.31 18.42
CA GLU A 46 -19.04 -2.62 17.12
C GLU A 46 -18.75 -1.13 17.28
N GLN A 47 -19.34 -0.48 18.29
CA GLN A 47 -19.13 0.94 18.56
C GLN A 47 -17.69 1.24 19.02
N ASP A 48 -17.10 0.36 19.83
CA ASP A 48 -15.71 0.47 20.25
C ASP A 48 -14.72 0.21 19.09
N LEU A 49 -15.03 -0.74 18.20
CA LEU A 49 -14.21 -0.98 17.00
C LEU A 49 -14.24 0.23 16.05
N GLU A 50 -15.39 0.89 15.92
CA GLU A 50 -15.54 2.12 15.13
C GLU A 50 -14.75 3.30 15.74
N ASN A 51 -14.71 3.41 17.07
CA ASN A 51 -13.92 4.41 17.78
C ASN A 51 -12.41 4.18 17.66
N VAL A 52 -11.95 2.92 17.76
CA VAL A 52 -10.54 2.55 17.57
C VAL A 52 -10.09 2.80 16.14
N THR A 53 -10.91 2.46 15.14
CA THR A 53 -10.59 2.73 13.72
C THR A 53 -10.55 4.23 13.41
N LYS A 54 -11.49 5.04 13.94
CA LYS A 54 -11.44 6.51 13.85
C LYS A 54 -10.18 7.11 14.50
N GLN A 55 -9.72 6.60 15.64
CA GLN A 55 -8.47 7.05 16.26
C GLN A 55 -7.21 6.67 15.46
N ILE A 56 -7.21 5.50 14.81
CA ILE A 56 -6.09 5.06 13.94
C ILE A 56 -6.02 5.92 12.67
N GLU A 57 -7.15 6.33 12.10
CA GLU A 57 -7.18 7.23 10.94
C GLU A 57 -6.71 8.66 11.26
N CYS A 58 -6.99 9.17 12.46
CA CYS A 58 -6.57 10.52 12.87
C CYS A 58 -5.05 10.68 13.03
N LYS A 59 -4.30 9.61 13.29
CA LYS A 59 -2.84 9.69 13.51
C LYS A 59 -1.98 9.58 12.26
N ARG A 60 -2.57 9.43 11.06
CA ARG A 60 -1.82 9.27 9.79
C ARG A 60 -2.18 10.24 8.67
N ARG A 61 -3.03 11.24 8.93
CA ARG A 61 -3.18 12.35 8.00
C ARG A 61 -1.99 13.29 8.20
N HIS A 62 -0.93 13.08 7.41
CA HIS A 62 -0.03 14.18 7.09
C HIS A 62 -0.91 15.36 6.72
N VAL A 63 -0.87 16.44 7.49
CA VAL A 63 -1.69 17.64 7.24
C VAL A 63 -1.38 18.09 5.82
N SER A 64 -2.26 17.74 4.89
CA SER A 64 -2.11 18.01 3.47
C SER A 64 -2.20 19.53 3.33
N GLY A 65 -1.08 20.17 2.98
CA GLY A 65 -1.04 21.61 2.75
C GLY A 65 0.08 22.35 3.48
N HIS A 66 0.68 21.79 4.52
CA HIS A 66 1.87 22.41 5.10
C HIS A 66 3.11 21.98 4.31
N LYS A 67 3.43 22.75 3.25
CA LYS A 67 4.71 22.66 2.56
C LYS A 67 5.80 22.97 3.58
N ARG A 68 6.37 21.94 4.21
CA ARG A 68 7.56 22.09 5.04
C ARG A 68 8.64 22.65 4.13
N TYR A 69 8.98 23.91 4.30
CA TYR A 69 10.13 24.49 3.63
C TYR A 69 11.37 23.79 4.19
N CYS A 70 11.82 22.77 3.47
CA CYS A 70 13.14 22.22 3.66
C CYS A 70 14.08 23.21 2.99
N GLY A 71 14.77 24.04 3.79
CA GLY A 71 15.79 24.94 3.27
C GLY A 71 16.83 24.22 2.40
N PRO A 72 17.62 24.97 1.62
CA PRO A 72 18.65 24.40 0.76
C PRO A 72 19.51 23.41 1.55
N LYS A 73 19.53 22.16 1.12
CA LYS A 73 20.28 21.11 1.81
C LYS A 73 21.77 21.41 1.59
N LYS A 74 22.51 21.59 2.69
CA LYS A 74 23.98 21.67 2.63
C LYS A 74 24.51 20.38 1.98
N ILE A 75 25.27 20.54 0.91
CA ILE A 75 25.99 19.45 0.25
C ILE A 75 27.29 19.26 1.02
N TRP A 76 27.60 18.01 1.38
CA TRP A 76 28.87 17.70 2.05
C TRP A 76 30.01 17.81 1.04
N SER A 77 31.05 18.56 1.38
CA SER A 77 32.27 18.60 0.57
C SER A 77 33.01 17.26 0.65
N THR A 78 33.93 17.03 -0.29
CA THR A 78 34.78 15.84 -0.28
C THR A 78 35.68 15.81 0.96
N GLU A 79 36.23 16.97 1.34
CA GLU A 79 37.06 17.13 2.55
C GLU A 79 36.27 16.81 3.83
N GLU A 80 35.05 17.35 3.96
CA GLU A 80 34.15 17.06 5.09
C GLU A 80 33.83 15.56 5.18
N CYS A 81 33.58 14.91 4.03
CA CYS A 81 33.32 13.48 3.99
C CYS A 81 34.52 12.64 4.42
N ASP A 82 35.73 12.99 3.97
CA ASP A 82 36.93 12.20 4.24
C ASP A 82 37.39 12.39 5.69
N GLU A 83 37.30 13.60 6.23
CA GLU A 83 37.59 13.85 7.64
C GLU A 83 36.56 13.16 8.56
N ALA A 84 35.26 13.18 8.21
CA ALA A 84 34.24 12.45 8.96
C ALA A 84 34.48 10.93 8.91
N LYS A 85 34.91 10.36 7.78
CA LYS A 85 35.29 8.93 7.70
C LYS A 85 36.50 8.62 8.57
N LYS A 86 37.49 9.51 8.62
CA LYS A 86 38.71 9.35 9.42
C LYS A 86 38.38 9.37 10.91
N VAL A 87 37.62 10.36 11.38
CA VAL A 87 37.29 10.50 12.80
C VAL A 87 36.27 9.45 13.27
N PHE A 88 35.19 9.24 12.52
CA PHE A 88 34.11 8.33 12.91
C PHE A 88 34.28 6.90 12.35
N GLY A 89 35.44 6.57 11.78
CA GLY A 89 35.69 5.28 11.13
C GLY A 89 35.49 4.08 12.07
N ASN A 90 35.81 4.23 13.35
CA ASN A 90 35.59 3.18 14.35
C ASN A 90 34.10 2.90 14.61
N PHE A 91 33.27 3.94 14.63
CA PHE A 91 31.80 3.80 14.74
C PHE A 91 31.21 3.11 13.51
N LEU A 92 31.70 3.45 12.31
CA LEU A 92 31.31 2.80 11.05
C LEU A 92 31.73 1.33 10.96
N LYS A 93 32.85 0.96 11.58
CA LYS A 93 33.31 -0.43 11.67
C LYS A 93 32.46 -1.23 12.65
N THR A 94 32.24 -0.71 13.86
CA THR A 94 31.48 -1.35 14.95
C THR A 94 29.96 -1.30 14.77
N ALA A 95 29.47 -0.60 13.74
CA ALA A 95 28.05 -0.37 13.47
C ALA A 95 27.30 0.28 14.64
N LYS A 96 28.01 1.08 15.46
CA LYS A 96 27.44 1.88 16.55
C LYS A 96 27.33 3.33 16.14
N LEU A 97 26.36 4.02 16.71
CA LEU A 97 26.18 5.45 16.51
C LEU A 97 26.88 6.20 17.64
N PRO A 98 27.70 7.23 17.37
CA PRO A 98 28.27 8.04 18.43
C PRO A 98 27.18 8.81 19.17
N SER A 99 27.43 9.08 20.44
CA SER A 99 26.60 9.94 21.27
C SER A 99 26.66 11.39 20.77
N PHE A 100 25.70 12.21 21.18
CA PHE A 100 25.70 13.62 20.82
C PHE A 100 26.94 14.36 21.36
N GLU A 101 27.35 14.03 22.58
CA GLU A 101 28.54 14.60 23.23
C GLU A 101 29.83 14.26 22.49
N GLU A 102 29.98 13.00 22.03
CA GLU A 102 31.13 12.57 21.24
C GLU A 102 31.24 13.37 19.92
N ILE A 103 30.11 13.57 19.24
CA ILE A 103 30.05 14.38 18.01
C ILE A 103 30.43 15.83 18.30
N GLN A 104 29.91 16.40 19.39
CA GLN A 104 30.18 17.78 19.77
C GLN A 104 31.65 18.00 20.13
N ASN A 105 32.28 17.08 20.87
CA ASN A 105 33.69 17.12 21.21
C ASN A 105 34.58 17.07 19.96
N VAL A 106 34.29 16.16 19.03
CA VAL A 106 35.00 16.09 17.74
C VAL A 106 34.87 17.40 16.97
N ARG A 107 33.66 17.97 16.92
CA ARG A 107 33.38 19.20 16.19
C ARG A 107 34.15 20.41 16.75
N ILE A 108 34.35 20.49 18.07
CA ILE A 108 35.12 21.57 18.71
C ILE A 108 36.61 21.50 18.34
N HIS A 109 37.13 20.30 18.09
CA HIS A 109 38.56 20.08 17.82
C HIS A 109 38.89 19.88 16.34
N ASN A 110 37.92 20.00 15.44
CA ASN A 110 38.10 19.73 14.03
C ASN A 110 37.57 20.88 13.17
N ASP A 111 38.49 21.67 12.62
CA ASP A 111 38.21 22.87 11.84
C ASP A 111 37.30 22.59 10.62
N VAL A 112 37.43 21.42 10.00
CA VAL A 112 36.65 21.03 8.81
C VAL A 112 35.19 20.75 9.18
N LEU A 113 34.96 20.10 10.31
CA LEU A 113 33.62 19.71 10.75
C LEU A 113 32.92 20.75 11.63
N GLN A 114 33.62 21.79 12.06
CA GLN A 114 33.11 22.84 12.95
C GLN A 114 31.87 23.54 12.39
N GLU A 115 31.79 23.72 11.07
CA GLU A 115 30.67 24.37 10.37
C GLU A 115 29.46 23.45 10.14
N ILE A 116 29.55 22.16 10.46
CA ILE A 116 28.46 21.20 10.29
C ILE A 116 27.71 21.04 11.62
N SER A 117 26.38 21.08 11.57
CA SER A 117 25.59 20.84 12.78
C SER A 117 25.78 19.40 13.29
N PRO A 118 25.85 19.16 14.61
CA PRO A 118 26.02 17.81 15.17
C PRO A 118 24.95 16.82 14.67
N GLN A 119 23.71 17.30 14.48
CA GLN A 119 22.62 16.49 13.95
C GLN A 119 22.86 16.07 12.49
N ALA A 120 23.43 16.94 11.66
CA ALA A 120 23.79 16.60 10.28
C ALA A 120 24.92 15.55 10.23
N ILE A 121 25.93 15.67 11.11
CA ILE A 121 27.00 14.66 11.26
C ILE A 121 26.40 13.32 11.67
N ARG A 122 25.55 13.30 12.71
CA ARG A 122 24.85 12.08 13.16
C ARG A 122 24.07 11.42 12.03
N MET A 123 23.26 12.19 11.32
CA MET A 123 22.46 11.72 10.19
C MET A 123 23.34 11.19 9.04
N TRP A 124 24.49 11.82 8.79
CA TRP A 124 25.45 11.31 7.81
C TRP A 124 25.98 9.93 8.23
N ILE A 125 26.38 9.75 9.50
CA ILE A 125 26.86 8.46 10.03
C ILE A 125 25.77 7.39 9.92
N GLU A 126 24.53 7.70 10.32
CA GLU A 126 23.37 6.80 10.16
C GLU A 126 23.20 6.35 8.70
N ASN A 127 23.28 7.29 7.76
CA ASN A 127 23.19 6.99 6.34
C ASN A 127 24.33 6.08 5.84
N GLN A 128 25.57 6.28 6.33
CA GLN A 128 26.69 5.39 6.00
C GLN A 128 26.47 3.97 6.55
N LEU A 129 25.98 3.85 7.79
CA LEU A 129 25.63 2.55 8.39
C LEU A 129 24.51 1.85 7.60
N LEU A 130 23.49 2.58 7.17
CA LEU A 130 22.41 2.05 6.33
C LEU A 130 22.91 1.59 4.96
N LYS A 131 23.81 2.35 4.32
CA LYS A 131 24.44 1.96 3.05
C LYS A 131 25.22 0.65 3.21
N LYS A 132 26.02 0.53 4.27
CA LYS A 132 26.80 -0.69 4.56
C LYS A 132 25.88 -1.90 4.76
N ARG A 133 24.77 -1.75 5.49
CA ARG A 133 23.76 -2.82 5.65
C ARG A 133 23.10 -3.24 4.34
N LYS A 134 22.82 -2.29 3.45
CA LYS A 134 22.27 -2.58 2.12
C LYS A 134 23.27 -3.36 1.26
N MET A 135 24.56 -3.02 1.34
CA MET A 135 25.62 -3.73 0.59
C MET A 135 25.92 -5.11 1.17
N SER A 136 25.85 -5.29 2.49
CA SER A 136 26.10 -6.59 3.12
C SER A 136 24.94 -7.58 2.98
N SER A 137 23.78 -7.14 2.49
CA SER A 137 22.58 -7.96 2.34
C SER A 137 22.33 -8.37 0.89
N CYS A 138 23.35 -8.88 0.21
CA CYS A 138 23.23 -9.47 -1.13
C CYS A 138 22.18 -10.61 -1.22
N ASP A 139 21.67 -11.10 -0.09
CA ASP A 139 20.56 -12.08 -0.05
C ASP A 139 19.18 -11.47 0.24
N ARG A 140 19.04 -10.14 0.35
CA ARG A 140 17.70 -9.55 0.39
C ARG A 140 17.10 -9.64 -1.01
N PRO A 141 15.86 -10.15 -1.16
CA PRO A 141 15.19 -10.19 -2.45
C PRO A 141 15.26 -8.80 -3.04
N SER A 142 15.89 -8.71 -4.22
CA SER A 142 16.19 -7.47 -4.93
C SER A 142 15.01 -6.52 -4.80
N VAL A 143 15.27 -5.26 -4.41
CA VAL A 143 14.32 -4.14 -4.43
C VAL A 143 13.27 -4.43 -5.49
N VAL A 144 12.03 -4.73 -5.08
CA VAL A 144 10.95 -5.16 -5.98
C VAL A 144 10.95 -4.16 -7.13
N LYS A 145 11.52 -4.56 -8.27
CA LYS A 145 11.68 -3.65 -9.40
C LYS A 145 10.27 -3.23 -9.74
N GLN A 146 9.99 -1.95 -9.68
CA GLN A 146 8.68 -1.44 -10.03
C GLN A 146 8.47 -1.77 -11.52
N ILE A 147 7.77 -2.87 -11.79
CA ILE A 147 7.53 -3.31 -13.16
C ILE A 147 6.62 -2.27 -13.80
N ARG A 148 7.16 -1.52 -14.76
CA ARG A 148 6.37 -0.54 -15.52
C ARG A 148 5.25 -1.26 -16.27
N TRP A 149 4.06 -0.67 -16.34
CA TRP A 149 2.97 -1.19 -17.14
C TRP A 149 3.30 -1.01 -18.62
N SER A 150 3.35 -2.10 -19.37
CA SER A 150 3.45 -2.08 -20.83
C SER A 150 2.16 -1.57 -21.46
N ASP A 151 2.23 -1.10 -22.70
CA ASP A 151 1.05 -0.56 -23.39
C ASP A 151 -0.01 -1.64 -23.64
N VAL A 152 0.42 -2.89 -23.87
CA VAL A 152 -0.50 -4.03 -24.01
C VAL A 152 -1.21 -4.30 -22.69
N GLU A 153 -0.50 -4.36 -21.57
CA GLU A 153 -1.12 -4.55 -20.25
C GLU A 153 -2.10 -3.42 -19.91
N LYS A 154 -1.75 -2.16 -20.22
CA LYS A 154 -2.66 -1.02 -20.01
C LYS A 154 -3.93 -1.15 -20.84
N LYS A 155 -3.80 -1.55 -22.11
CA LYS A 155 -4.95 -1.78 -22.98
C LYS A 155 -5.86 -2.87 -22.41
N SER A 156 -5.29 -4.02 -22.03
CA SER A 156 -6.05 -5.12 -21.40
C SER A 156 -6.70 -4.69 -20.09
N LEU A 157 -6.00 -3.89 -19.26
CA LEU A 157 -6.54 -3.34 -18.01
C LEU A 157 -7.76 -2.43 -18.26
N CYS A 158 -7.63 -1.50 -19.20
CA CYS A 158 -8.72 -0.59 -19.56
C CYS A 158 -9.92 -1.33 -20.16
N GLU A 159 -9.68 -2.34 -21.00
CA GLU A 159 -10.73 -3.18 -21.58
C GLU A 159 -11.47 -3.99 -20.49
N ALA A 160 -10.72 -4.68 -19.63
CA ALA A 160 -11.26 -5.53 -18.58
C ALA A 160 -12.08 -4.75 -17.54
N PHE A 161 -11.59 -3.56 -17.14
CA PHE A 161 -12.13 -2.81 -16.00
C PHE A 161 -12.70 -1.44 -16.39
N SER A 162 -13.07 -1.23 -17.65
CA SER A 162 -13.67 0.03 -18.15
C SER A 162 -14.81 0.53 -17.26
N LYS A 163 -15.73 -0.36 -16.85
CA LYS A 163 -16.84 -0.03 -15.94
C LYS A 163 -16.38 0.54 -14.59
N HIS A 164 -15.30 0.01 -14.00
CA HIS A 164 -14.78 0.47 -12.71
C HIS A 164 -13.91 1.73 -12.84
N ILE A 165 -13.22 1.89 -13.97
CA ILE A 165 -12.43 3.09 -14.28
C ILE A 165 -13.35 4.31 -14.39
N HIS A 166 -14.48 4.18 -15.08
CA HIS A 166 -15.46 5.26 -15.24
C HIS A 166 -16.50 5.32 -14.11
N GLY A 167 -16.65 4.26 -13.32
CA GLY A 167 -17.63 4.15 -12.24
C GLY A 167 -17.13 4.62 -10.87
N THR A 168 -17.98 4.48 -9.84
CA THR A 168 -17.66 4.82 -8.45
C THR A 168 -17.05 3.66 -7.67
N SER A 169 -17.37 2.41 -8.03
CA SER A 169 -16.91 1.20 -7.35
C SER A 169 -15.54 0.69 -7.85
N LEU A 170 -14.86 -0.08 -7.01
CA LEU A 170 -13.66 -0.85 -7.38
C LEU A 170 -14.04 -2.30 -7.64
N PRO A 171 -13.30 -3.02 -8.50
CA PRO A 171 -13.55 -4.43 -8.68
C PRO A 171 -13.24 -5.21 -7.39
N SER A 172 -14.05 -6.24 -7.17
CA SER A 172 -13.83 -7.26 -6.16
C SER A 172 -12.62 -8.14 -6.51
N GLN A 173 -12.15 -8.93 -5.54
CA GLN A 173 -11.01 -9.82 -5.77
C GLN A 173 -11.35 -10.93 -6.79
N SER A 174 -12.57 -11.47 -6.75
CA SER A 174 -13.03 -12.51 -7.69
C SER A 174 -13.10 -11.98 -9.13
N GLU A 175 -13.62 -10.77 -9.34
CA GLU A 175 -13.63 -10.13 -10.66
C GLU A 175 -12.22 -9.91 -11.22
N ILE A 176 -11.25 -9.56 -10.36
CA ILE A 176 -9.85 -9.41 -10.77
C ILE A 176 -9.26 -10.76 -11.18
N LEU A 177 -9.47 -11.82 -10.40
CA LEU A 177 -8.99 -13.16 -10.73
C LEU A 177 -9.59 -13.67 -12.03
N PHE A 178 -10.89 -13.51 -12.22
CA PHE A 178 -11.58 -13.85 -13.47
C PHE A 178 -11.00 -13.07 -14.67
N SER A 179 -10.68 -11.79 -14.49
CA SER A 179 -10.06 -10.98 -15.53
C SER A 179 -8.61 -11.41 -15.83
N ILE A 180 -7.85 -11.88 -14.84
CA ILE A 180 -6.51 -12.44 -15.06
C ILE A 180 -6.56 -13.71 -15.92
N GLU A 181 -7.58 -14.55 -15.72
CA GLU A 181 -7.80 -15.74 -16.56
C GLU A 181 -8.15 -15.35 -18.01
N LYS A 182 -8.96 -14.30 -18.18
CA LYS A 182 -9.37 -13.81 -19.50
C LYS A 182 -8.27 -13.04 -20.25
N PHE A 183 -7.43 -12.28 -19.55
CA PHE A 183 -6.39 -11.41 -20.11
C PHE A 183 -5.00 -11.85 -19.63
N PRO A 184 -4.32 -12.75 -20.38
CA PRO A 184 -3.08 -13.39 -19.93
C PRO A 184 -1.92 -12.39 -19.73
N GLU A 185 -1.98 -11.20 -20.33
CA GLU A 185 -0.98 -10.15 -20.12
C GLU A 185 -0.95 -9.66 -18.66
N LEU A 186 -2.07 -9.79 -17.94
CA LEU A 186 -2.19 -9.39 -16.54
C LEU A 186 -1.72 -10.48 -15.56
N LYS A 187 -1.40 -11.69 -16.02
CA LYS A 187 -1.06 -12.85 -15.18
C LYS A 187 0.14 -12.62 -14.26
N ASN A 188 1.08 -11.76 -14.65
CA ASN A 188 2.27 -11.43 -13.87
C ASN A 188 2.04 -10.30 -12.85
N ARG A 189 0.80 -9.80 -12.71
CA ARG A 189 0.45 -8.72 -11.79
C ARG A 189 -0.33 -9.26 -10.60
N SER A 190 0.01 -8.78 -9.41
CA SER A 190 -0.77 -9.09 -8.22
C SER A 190 -2.11 -8.36 -8.22
N VAL A 191 -3.12 -8.94 -7.57
CA VAL A 191 -4.46 -8.34 -7.40
C VAL A 191 -4.36 -6.91 -6.85
N LYS A 192 -3.50 -6.69 -5.86
CA LYS A 192 -3.24 -5.37 -5.29
C LYS A 192 -2.68 -4.39 -6.33
N CYS A 193 -1.75 -4.83 -7.18
CA CYS A 193 -1.15 -4.00 -8.24
C CYS A 193 -2.21 -3.58 -9.27
N ILE A 194 -3.06 -4.51 -9.71
CA ILE A 194 -4.17 -4.25 -10.63
C ILE A 194 -5.15 -3.24 -10.01
N LYS A 195 -5.58 -3.46 -8.77
CA LYS A 195 -6.49 -2.55 -8.06
C LYS A 195 -5.92 -1.13 -7.92
N THR A 196 -4.64 -1.01 -7.59
CA THR A 196 -3.95 0.30 -7.55
C THR A 196 -3.88 0.96 -8.93
N ALA A 197 -3.63 0.20 -9.99
CA ALA A 197 -3.61 0.73 -11.35
C ALA A 197 -4.98 1.29 -11.77
N ILE A 198 -6.07 0.58 -11.46
CA ILE A 198 -7.44 1.03 -11.74
C ILE A 198 -7.75 2.33 -11.00
N VAL A 199 -7.34 2.46 -9.73
CA VAL A 199 -7.51 3.72 -8.97
C VAL A 199 -6.74 4.86 -9.62
N ASN A 200 -5.52 4.61 -10.10
CA ASN A 200 -4.71 5.64 -10.75
C ASN A 200 -5.33 6.09 -12.08
N GLU A 201 -5.78 5.15 -12.92
CA GLU A 201 -6.47 5.46 -14.17
C GLU A 201 -7.76 6.27 -13.91
N LYS A 202 -8.57 5.84 -12.93
CA LYS A 202 -9.76 6.58 -12.52
C LYS A 202 -9.47 8.01 -12.08
N ASN A 203 -8.39 8.24 -11.34
CA ASN A 203 -7.98 9.58 -10.94
C ASN A 203 -7.54 10.42 -12.13
N TRP A 204 -6.87 9.82 -13.12
CA TRP A 204 -6.43 10.50 -14.34
C TRP A 204 -7.63 11.07 -15.13
N TYR A 205 -8.69 10.28 -15.30
CA TYR A 205 -9.95 10.72 -15.93
C TYR A 205 -10.73 11.79 -15.16
N LYS A 206 -10.49 11.95 -13.85
CA LYS A 206 -11.12 13.02 -13.06
C LYS A 206 -10.40 14.36 -13.18
N THR A 207 -9.11 14.32 -13.52
CA THR A 207 -8.24 15.51 -13.55
C THR A 207 -8.02 16.09 -14.94
N GLY A 208 -8.28 15.30 -16.00
CA GLY A 208 -8.17 15.73 -17.40
C GLY A 208 -9.53 16.04 -17.99
#